data_AF-A0AAV7BWQ9-F1
#
_entry.id   AF-A0AAV7BWQ9-F1
#
_cell.length_a   1.000
_cell.length_b   1.000
_cell.length_c   1.000
_cell.angle_alpha   90.00
_cell.angle_beta   90.00
_cell.angle_gamma   90.00
#
_symmetry.space_group_name_H-M   'P 1'
#
loop_
_entity.id
_entity.type
_entity.pdbx_description
1 polymer ?
#
loop_
_entity_poly.entity_id
_entity_poly.type
_entity_poly.pdbx_seq_one_letter_code
_entity_poly.pdbx_strand_id
1 'polypeptide(L)'
;MSSYGEERSEMSESSAEEDNVEEKPLSALPPYNAKEESRKDVTASPAFQYLDELFADGKIPGTRIAELKAKYTFLNETLKSIQESEIQLLQDANALSIITCRNTTALKKADQFPEGSNTEVSRMRQQLLKYNNDLNEAEEREYRLQYKLECLREEKRLLEREYERIPKTGELEKKAKLLKETSDELQKENTQRILEIKALKEDLASKEREIQREQTELEKTQEKQEIIKVP
;
A
#
# COMPACT_ATOMS: atom_id res chain seq x y z
N MET A 1 35.54 47.13 -55.29
CA MET A 1 34.07 47.01 -55.41
C MET A 1 33.51 46.71 -54.03
N SER A 2 32.58 47.55 -53.55
CA SER A 2 31.71 47.49 -52.34
C SER A 2 32.34 47.04 -51.01
N SER A 3 32.51 47.86 -49.96
CA SER A 3 31.64 48.90 -49.36
C SER A 3 30.18 48.47 -49.23
N TYR A 4 29.82 47.92 -48.07
CA TYR A 4 28.56 48.20 -47.37
C TYR A 4 28.81 48.02 -45.86
N GLY A 5 28.78 49.14 -45.15
CA GLY A 5 28.44 49.13 -43.74
C GLY A 5 26.93 48.98 -43.62
N GLU A 6 26.48 48.34 -42.54
CA GLU A 6 25.07 48.26 -42.22
C GLU A 6 24.86 48.78 -40.80
N GLU A 7 24.04 49.82 -40.76
CA GLU A 7 23.74 50.69 -39.64
C GLU A 7 22.91 49.94 -38.61
N ARG A 8 23.29 50.09 -37.34
CA ARG A 8 22.53 49.59 -36.20
C ARG A 8 21.35 50.54 -35.99
N SER A 9 20.21 50.19 -36.58
CA SER A 9 18.93 50.88 -36.41
C SER A 9 18.49 50.84 -34.95
N GLU A 10 18.39 52.03 -34.37
CA GLU A 10 17.70 52.32 -33.11
C GLU A 10 16.21 52.05 -33.32
N MET A 11 15.65 51.10 -32.56
CA MET A 11 14.20 50.92 -32.45
C MET A 11 13.79 51.21 -31.00
N SER A 12 13.10 52.32 -30.86
CA SER A 12 12.36 52.78 -29.69
C SER A 12 11.38 51.70 -29.20
N GLU A 13 11.64 51.12 -28.04
CA GLU A 13 10.62 50.41 -27.26
C GLU A 13 10.12 51.33 -26.15
N SER A 14 8.83 51.64 -26.27
CA SER A 14 8.05 52.50 -25.40
C SER A 14 8.17 52.10 -23.94
N SER A 15 8.42 53.09 -23.09
CA SER A 15 8.21 53.05 -21.65
C SER A 15 6.77 52.61 -21.36
N ALA A 16 6.57 51.32 -21.08
CA ALA A 16 5.41 50.87 -20.36
C ALA A 16 5.61 51.28 -18.91
N GLU A 17 5.00 52.40 -18.53
CA GLU A 17 4.76 52.72 -17.13
C GLU A 17 3.92 51.56 -16.58
N GLU A 18 4.57 50.64 -15.88
CA GLU A 18 3.90 49.72 -14.98
C GLU A 18 3.25 50.59 -13.90
N ASP A 19 1.99 50.94 -14.12
CA ASP A 19 1.10 51.44 -13.09
C ASP A 19 1.13 50.43 -11.94
N ASN A 20 1.96 50.74 -10.94
CA ASN A 20 1.95 50.12 -9.64
C ASN A 20 0.63 50.52 -8.97
N VAL A 21 -0.46 49.87 -9.41
CA VAL A 21 -1.73 49.90 -8.72
C VAL A 21 -1.52 49.08 -7.46
N GLU A 22 -0.97 49.76 -6.45
CA GLU A 22 -1.01 49.33 -5.08
C GLU A 22 -2.49 49.08 -4.77
N GLU A 23 -2.92 47.82 -4.89
CA GLU A 23 -4.29 47.38 -4.61
C GLU A 23 -4.56 47.67 -3.14
N LYS A 24 -5.00 48.90 -2.87
CA LYS A 24 -5.51 49.30 -1.57
C LYS A 24 -6.65 48.33 -1.27
N PRO A 25 -6.60 47.62 -0.13
CA PRO A 25 -7.66 46.70 0.23
C PRO A 25 -8.97 47.49 0.22
N LEU A 26 -9.97 46.97 -0.50
CA LEU A 26 -11.32 47.51 -0.54
C LEU A 26 -11.87 47.49 0.89
N SER A 27 -11.71 48.61 1.60
CA SER A 27 -12.25 48.78 2.94
C SER A 27 -13.73 49.11 2.79
N ALA A 28 -14.59 48.21 3.27
CA ALA A 28 -16.03 48.45 3.30
C ALA A 28 -16.30 49.70 4.15
N LEU A 29 -16.90 50.71 3.54
CA LEU A 29 -17.41 51.86 4.28
C LEU A 29 -18.47 51.34 5.25
N PRO A 30 -18.39 51.71 6.55
CA PRO A 30 -19.39 51.28 7.52
C PRO A 30 -20.77 51.76 7.09
N PRO A 31 -21.82 50.93 7.19
CA PRO A 31 -23.17 51.36 6.85
C PRO A 31 -23.54 52.60 7.67
N TYR A 32 -24.19 53.55 7.00
CA TYR A 32 -24.72 54.78 7.58
C TYR A 32 -25.41 54.44 8.91
N ASN A 33 -25.05 55.14 9.99
CA ASN A 33 -25.49 54.83 11.35
C ASN A 33 -27.02 54.89 11.48
N ALA A 34 -27.71 53.78 11.20
CA ALA A 34 -29.12 53.56 11.58
C ALA A 34 -29.29 53.36 13.11
N LYS A 35 -28.23 53.59 13.90
CA LYS A 35 -28.23 53.50 15.36
C LYS A 35 -29.14 54.51 16.04
N GLU A 36 -29.50 55.61 15.37
CA GLU A 36 -30.40 56.62 15.95
C GLU A 36 -31.89 56.26 15.88
N GLU A 37 -32.29 55.35 14.98
CA GLU A 37 -33.69 54.91 14.89
C GLU A 37 -34.01 53.73 15.82
N SER A 38 -33.02 52.89 16.17
CA SER A 38 -33.24 51.66 16.97
C SER A 38 -33.43 51.87 18.48
N ARG A 39 -33.17 53.09 18.98
CA ARG A 39 -33.29 53.45 20.41
C ARG A 39 -34.66 53.96 20.83
N LYS A 40 -35.59 54.15 19.91
CA LYS A 40 -36.96 54.58 20.25
C LYS A 40 -37.74 53.38 20.80
N ASP A 41 -38.48 53.59 21.88
CA ASP A 41 -39.39 52.59 22.42
C ASP A 41 -40.40 52.18 21.34
N VAL A 42 -40.58 50.87 21.16
CA VAL A 42 -41.41 50.29 20.07
C VAL A 42 -42.86 50.79 20.15
N THR A 43 -43.32 51.11 21.35
CA THR A 43 -44.65 51.64 21.66
C THR A 43 -44.84 53.10 21.22
N ALA A 44 -43.76 53.86 21.07
CA ALA A 44 -43.76 55.23 20.55
C ALA A 44 -43.51 55.29 19.03
N SER A 45 -43.47 54.14 18.36
CA SER A 45 -43.29 54.05 16.91
C SER A 45 -44.50 54.63 16.17
N PRO A 46 -44.30 55.35 15.04
CA PRO A 46 -45.38 55.78 14.16
C PRO A 46 -46.31 54.63 13.73
N ALA A 47 -45.77 53.40 13.65
CA ALA A 47 -46.56 52.21 13.33
C ALA A 47 -47.59 51.87 14.44
N PHE A 48 -47.23 52.06 15.71
CA PHE A 48 -48.15 51.84 16.83
C PHE A 48 -49.23 52.92 16.90
N GLN A 49 -48.85 54.18 16.65
CA GLN A 49 -49.78 55.31 16.58
C GLN A 49 -50.82 55.11 15.48
N TYR A 50 -50.40 54.68 14.28
CA TYR A 50 -51.32 54.40 13.19
C TYR A 50 -52.28 53.22 13.48
N LEU A 51 -51.80 52.18 14.18
CA LEU A 51 -52.65 51.07 14.61
C LEU A 51 -53.69 51.49 15.65
N ASP A 52 -53.36 52.44 16.52
CA ASP A 52 -54.27 53.00 17.53
C ASP A 52 -55.32 53.94 16.91
N GLU A 53 -54.95 54.72 15.89
CA GLU A 53 -55.89 55.54 15.10
C GLU A 53 -56.91 54.66 14.36
N LEU A 54 -56.45 53.59 13.70
CA LEU A 54 -57.35 52.65 13.01
C LEU A 54 -58.31 51.93 13.96
N PHE A 55 -57.92 51.72 15.21
CA PHE A 55 -58.79 51.21 16.27
C PHE A 55 -59.86 52.24 16.65
N ALA A 56 -59.44 53.49 16.90
CA ALA A 56 -60.32 54.59 17.29
C ALA A 56 -61.38 54.88 16.21
N ASP A 57 -61.01 54.76 14.94
CA ASP A 57 -61.90 54.85 13.77
C ASP A 57 -62.84 53.64 13.62
N GLY A 58 -62.69 52.58 14.42
CA GLY A 58 -63.50 51.36 14.37
C GLY A 58 -63.23 50.46 13.14
N LYS A 59 -62.16 50.73 12.37
CA LYS A 59 -61.84 50.00 11.13
C LYS A 59 -61.30 48.60 11.38
N ILE A 60 -60.72 48.36 12.56
CA ILE A 60 -60.14 47.07 12.96
C ILE A 60 -60.53 46.69 14.39
N PRO A 61 -60.78 45.41 14.68
CA PRO A 61 -61.12 44.95 16.01
C PRO A 61 -59.90 44.90 16.93
N GLY A 62 -60.12 45.07 18.25
CA GLY A 62 -59.07 45.10 19.28
C GLY A 62 -58.15 43.87 19.29
N THR A 63 -58.70 42.68 19.03
CA THR A 63 -57.92 41.43 18.91
C THR A 63 -56.91 41.50 17.77
N ARG A 64 -57.29 42.10 16.63
CA ARG A 64 -56.42 42.23 15.46
C ARG A 64 -55.29 43.25 15.69
N ILE A 65 -55.54 44.30 16.45
CA ILE A 65 -54.51 45.28 16.83
C ILE A 65 -53.49 44.64 17.77
N ALA A 66 -53.95 43.89 18.76
CA ALA A 66 -53.07 43.17 19.67
C ALA A 66 -52.16 42.19 18.91
N GLU A 67 -52.71 41.44 17.96
CA GLU A 67 -51.92 40.57 17.06
C GLU A 67 -50.89 41.34 16.23
N LEU A 68 -51.28 42.46 15.61
CA LEU A 68 -50.39 43.26 14.76
C LEU A 68 -49.27 43.93 15.57
N LYS A 69 -49.60 44.47 16.75
CA LYS A 69 -48.63 45.03 17.70
C LYS A 69 -47.65 43.96 18.16
N ALA A 70 -48.12 42.76 18.50
CA ALA A 70 -47.27 41.63 18.90
C ALA A 70 -46.34 41.16 17.76
N LYS A 71 -46.83 41.12 16.52
CA LYS A 71 -45.99 40.80 15.35
C LYS A 71 -44.92 41.86 15.09
N TYR A 72 -45.28 43.13 15.23
CA TYR A 72 -44.36 44.24 15.05
C TYR A 72 -43.28 44.27 16.14
N THR A 73 -43.65 44.04 17.40
CA THR A 73 -42.67 43.95 18.51
C THR A 73 -41.72 42.78 18.30
N PHE A 74 -42.25 41.61 17.94
CA PHE A 74 -41.43 40.42 17.65
C PHE A 74 -40.44 40.66 16.50
N LEU A 75 -40.88 41.30 15.41
CA LEU A 75 -40.01 41.63 14.28
C LEU A 75 -38.92 42.62 14.69
N ASN A 76 -39.27 43.64 15.47
CA ASN A 76 -38.33 44.63 15.95
C ASN A 76 -37.29 44.04 16.93
N GLU A 77 -37.71 43.16 17.84
CA GLU A 77 -36.80 42.41 18.72
C GLU A 77 -35.85 41.51 17.93
N THR A 78 -36.37 40.81 16.92
CA THR A 78 -35.55 39.98 16.02
C THR A 78 -34.54 40.82 15.26
N LEU A 79 -34.95 41.98 14.73
CA LEU A 79 -34.04 42.91 14.03
C LEU A 79 -32.94 43.43 14.96
N LYS A 80 -33.28 43.80 16.20
CA LYS A 80 -32.30 44.21 17.22
C LYS A 80 -31.30 43.10 17.51
N SER A 81 -31.77 41.87 17.73
CA SER A 81 -30.90 40.72 17.97
C SER A 81 -29.98 40.44 16.78
N ILE A 82 -30.48 40.54 15.55
CA ILE A 82 -29.67 40.38 14.34
C ILE A 82 -28.60 41.48 14.27
N GLN A 83 -28.96 42.74 14.46
CA GLN A 83 -28.00 43.86 14.43
C GLN A 83 -26.92 43.72 15.50
N GLU A 84 -27.28 43.30 16.72
CA GLU A 84 -26.31 43.02 17.78
C GLU A 84 -25.37 41.86 17.41
N SER A 85 -25.91 40.79 16.84
CA SER A 85 -25.11 39.65 16.37
C SER A 85 -24.18 40.03 15.21
N GLU A 86 -24.63 40.88 14.29
CA GLU A 86 -23.83 41.38 13.18
C GLU A 86 -22.67 42.24 13.70
N ILE A 87 -22.95 43.15 14.64
CA ILE A 87 -21.90 43.96 15.27
C ILE A 87 -20.87 43.07 15.96
N GLN A 88 -21.31 42.03 16.67
CA GLN A 88 -20.41 41.09 17.34
C GLN A 88 -19.53 40.34 16.34
N LEU A 89 -20.12 39.79 15.28
CA LEU A 89 -19.39 39.09 14.23
C LEU A 89 -18.37 39.99 13.53
N LEU A 90 -18.71 41.26 13.29
CA LEU A 90 -17.78 42.23 12.72
C LEU A 90 -16.61 42.54 13.65
N GLN A 91 -16.86 42.63 14.96
CA GLN A 91 -15.80 42.82 15.96
C GLN A 91 -14.88 41.60 16.03
N ASP A 92 -15.44 40.39 16.04
CA ASP A 92 -14.68 39.14 16.07
C ASP A 92 -13.84 38.97 14.79
N ALA A 93 -14.40 39.26 13.62
CA ALA A 93 -13.69 39.23 12.34
C ALA A 93 -12.49 40.19 12.34
N ASN A 94 -12.65 41.40 12.90
CA ASN A 94 -11.57 42.36 13.02
C ASN A 94 -10.46 41.85 13.97
N ALA A 95 -10.84 41.33 15.15
CA ALA A 95 -9.89 40.77 16.10
C ALA A 95 -9.08 39.60 15.49
N LEU A 96 -9.73 38.69 14.77
CA LEU A 96 -9.09 37.58 14.06
C LEU A 96 -8.16 38.06 12.95
N SER A 97 -8.55 39.10 12.21
CA SER A 97 -7.70 39.72 11.17
C SER A 97 -6.41 40.30 11.77
N ILE A 98 -6.51 41.01 12.91
CA ILE A 98 -5.35 41.53 13.63
C ILE A 98 -4.42 40.41 14.10
N ILE A 99 -4.97 39.34 14.70
CA ILE A 99 -4.20 38.17 15.15
C ILE A 99 -3.49 37.50 13.97
N THR A 100 -4.19 37.33 12.85
CA THR A 100 -3.65 36.71 11.64
C THR A 100 -2.52 37.54 11.05
N CYS A 101 -2.67 38.86 10.99
CA CYS A 101 -1.62 39.78 10.57
C CYS A 101 -0.38 39.71 11.48
N ARG A 102 -0.59 39.64 12.80
CA ARG A 102 0.51 39.47 13.76
C ARG A 102 1.23 38.13 13.59
N ASN A 103 0.50 37.03 13.39
CA ASN A 103 1.10 35.70 13.22
C ASN A 103 1.86 35.59 11.90
N THR A 104 1.28 36.09 10.81
CA THR A 104 1.93 36.10 9.49
C THR A 104 3.21 36.95 9.49
N THR A 105 3.20 38.11 10.15
CA THR A 105 4.43 38.92 10.30
C THR A 105 5.48 38.23 11.17
N ALA A 106 5.10 37.51 12.22
CA ALA A 106 6.03 36.72 13.03
C ALA A 106 6.65 35.55 12.24
N LEU A 107 5.86 34.83 11.45
CA LEU A 107 6.34 33.77 10.56
C LEU A 107 7.31 34.31 9.51
N LYS A 108 6.95 35.40 8.82
CA LYS A 108 7.85 36.05 7.86
C LYS A 108 9.19 36.47 8.48
N LYS A 109 9.19 36.93 9.75
CA LYS A 109 10.43 37.22 10.48
C LYS A 109 11.24 35.97 10.82
N ALA A 110 10.59 34.85 11.10
CA ALA A 110 11.25 33.57 11.34
C ALA A 110 11.84 32.99 10.04
N ASP A 111 11.17 33.17 8.90
CA ASP A 111 11.66 32.75 7.59
C ASP A 111 12.78 33.67 7.07
N GLN A 112 12.75 34.95 7.43
CA GLN A 112 13.85 35.91 7.19
C GLN A 112 15.02 35.72 8.16
N PHE A 113 15.01 34.68 9.00
CA PHE A 113 16.18 34.35 9.80
C PHE A 113 17.33 34.07 8.84
N PRO A 114 18.49 34.76 8.97
CA PRO A 114 19.55 34.66 7.99
C PRO A 114 20.06 33.23 7.90
N GLU A 115 19.63 32.51 6.87
CA GLU A 115 20.25 31.28 6.42
C GLU A 115 21.69 31.62 6.04
N GLY A 116 22.63 31.29 6.93
CA GLY A 116 24.04 31.64 6.76
C GLY A 116 24.59 32.64 7.79
N SER A 117 23.77 33.16 8.72
CA SER A 117 24.37 33.74 9.93
C SER A 117 25.04 32.61 10.71
N ASN A 118 26.37 32.67 10.84
CA ASN A 118 27.17 31.66 11.55
C ASN A 118 27.02 31.83 13.08
N THR A 119 25.79 32.05 13.53
CA THR A 119 25.41 32.06 14.93
C THR A 119 25.52 30.65 15.48
N GLU A 120 25.80 30.55 16.78
CA GLU A 120 25.88 29.26 17.46
C GLU A 120 24.59 28.44 17.28
N VAL A 121 23.43 29.09 17.39
CA VAL A 121 22.11 28.46 17.19
C VAL A 121 21.97 27.88 15.79
N SER A 122 22.41 28.59 14.75
CA SER A 122 22.37 28.10 13.36
C SER A 122 23.26 26.86 13.19
N ARG A 123 24.47 26.88 13.77
CA ARG A 123 25.39 25.73 13.75
C ARG A 123 24.83 24.52 14.51
N MET A 124 24.23 24.74 15.68
CA MET A 124 23.58 23.69 16.45
C MET A 124 22.38 23.09 15.70
N ARG A 125 21.57 23.91 15.02
CA ARG A 125 20.46 23.43 14.19
C ARG A 125 20.97 22.58 13.03
N GLN A 126 22.03 23.02 12.35
CA GLN A 126 22.66 22.24 11.28
C GLN A 126 23.23 20.91 11.77
N GLN A 127 23.92 20.91 12.92
CA GLN A 127 24.43 19.69 13.54
C GLN A 127 23.30 18.73 13.91
N LEU A 128 22.22 19.24 14.52
CA LEU A 128 21.06 18.43 14.89
C LEU A 128 20.40 17.80 13.66
N LEU A 129 20.18 18.59 12.60
CA LEU A 129 19.64 18.08 11.34
C LEU A 129 20.55 17.01 10.73
N LYS A 130 21.86 17.25 10.71
CA LYS A 130 22.84 16.26 10.23
C LYS A 130 22.75 14.96 11.02
N TYR A 131 22.82 15.01 12.35
CA TYR A 131 22.76 13.80 13.18
C TYR A 131 21.42 13.09 13.09
N ASN A 132 20.31 13.82 12.92
CA ASN A 132 19.01 13.21 12.72
C ASN A 132 18.93 12.46 11.38
N ASN A 133 19.47 13.05 10.30
CA ASN A 133 19.55 12.38 9.00
C ASN A 133 20.47 11.15 9.05
N ASP A 134 21.66 11.28 9.66
CA ASP A 134 22.62 10.18 9.82
C ASP A 134 22.01 9.02 10.63
N LEU A 135 21.24 9.34 11.69
CA LEU A 135 20.53 8.36 12.50
C LEU A 135 19.45 7.64 11.67
N ASN A 136 18.60 8.38 10.96
CA ASN A 136 17.55 7.79 10.14
C ASN A 136 18.13 6.88 9.04
N GLU A 137 19.25 7.29 8.41
CA GLU A 137 19.95 6.45 7.42
C GLU A 137 20.50 5.16 8.05
N ALA A 138 21.02 5.24 9.28
CA ALA A 138 21.49 4.07 10.03
C ALA A 138 20.34 3.11 10.38
N GLU A 139 19.21 3.64 10.86
CA GLU A 139 18.01 2.86 11.18
C GLU A 139 17.43 2.14 9.94
N GLU A 140 17.34 2.83 8.80
CA GLU A 140 16.91 2.18 7.55
C GLU A 140 17.87 1.06 7.11
N ARG A 141 19.17 1.30 7.23
CA ARG A 141 20.18 0.29 6.92
C ARG A 141 20.07 -0.90 7.86
N GLU A 142 19.87 -0.66 9.15
CA GLU A 142 19.64 -1.71 10.14
C GLU A 142 18.42 -2.55 9.77
N TYR A 143 17.28 -1.91 9.48
CA TYR A 143 16.07 -2.60 9.06
C TYR A 143 16.31 -3.50 7.84
N ARG A 144 16.98 -2.98 6.80
CA ARG A 144 17.34 -3.76 5.61
C ARG A 144 18.24 -4.95 5.94
N LEU A 145 19.20 -4.77 6.84
CA LEU A 145 20.12 -5.83 7.26
C LEU A 145 19.40 -6.89 8.09
N GLN A 146 18.56 -6.50 9.04
CA GLN A 146 17.75 -7.42 9.85
C GLN A 146 16.85 -8.27 8.96
N TYR A 147 16.16 -7.68 7.98
CA TYR A 147 15.36 -8.42 7.00
C TYR A 147 16.20 -9.44 6.24
N LYS A 148 17.37 -9.04 5.71
CA LYS A 148 18.26 -9.94 4.98
C LYS A 148 18.77 -11.08 5.87
N LEU A 149 19.04 -10.79 7.15
CA LEU A 149 19.50 -11.76 8.12
C LEU A 149 18.41 -12.82 8.39
N GLU A 150 17.16 -12.41 8.55
CA GLU A 150 16.03 -13.33 8.68
C GLU A 150 15.84 -14.23 7.45
N CYS A 151 15.94 -13.67 6.24
CA CYS A 151 15.89 -14.48 5.01
C CYS A 151 16.99 -15.54 4.98
N LEU A 152 18.24 -15.17 5.32
CA LEU A 152 19.37 -16.08 5.33
C LEU A 152 19.25 -17.15 6.44
N ARG A 153 18.67 -16.80 7.59
CA ARG A 153 18.37 -17.77 8.66
C ARG A 153 17.38 -18.82 8.19
N GLU A 154 16.33 -18.40 7.49
CA GLU A 154 15.33 -19.31 6.96
C GLU A 154 15.91 -20.21 5.85
N GLU A 155 16.69 -19.63 4.92
CA GLU A 155 17.38 -20.40 3.88
C GLU A 155 18.33 -21.44 4.47
N LYS A 156 19.15 -21.05 5.47
CA LYS A 156 20.01 -21.97 6.21
C LYS A 156 19.20 -23.11 6.83
N ARG A 157 18.09 -22.79 7.49
CA ARG A 157 17.21 -23.79 8.12
C ARG A 157 16.64 -24.77 7.10
N LEU A 158 16.26 -24.29 5.90
CA LEU A 158 15.79 -25.15 4.82
C LEU A 158 16.91 -26.07 4.32
N LEU A 159 18.10 -25.53 4.07
CA LEU A 159 19.26 -26.30 3.63
C LEU A 159 19.69 -27.36 4.65
N GLU A 160 19.66 -27.05 5.95
CA GLU A 160 19.97 -28.00 7.01
C GLU A 160 19.00 -29.19 6.99
N ARG A 161 17.69 -28.94 6.81
CA ARG A 161 16.70 -30.02 6.68
C ARG A 161 16.92 -30.86 5.42
N GLU A 162 17.23 -30.24 4.29
CA GLU A 162 17.53 -30.98 3.07
C GLU A 162 18.79 -31.82 3.24
N TYR A 163 19.82 -31.30 3.91
CA TYR A 163 21.04 -32.03 4.23
C TYR A 163 20.77 -33.24 5.13
N GLU A 164 19.91 -33.09 6.15
CA GLU A 164 19.52 -34.20 7.04
C GLU A 164 18.77 -35.33 6.32
N ARG A 165 18.07 -35.03 5.22
CA ARG A 165 17.39 -36.05 4.40
C ARG A 165 18.35 -36.89 3.56
N ILE A 166 19.56 -36.39 3.29
CA ILE A 166 20.54 -37.11 2.49
C ILE A 166 21.04 -38.30 3.32
N PRO A 167 20.90 -39.56 2.84
CA PRO A 167 21.38 -40.73 3.57
C PRO A 167 22.88 -40.62 3.84
N LYS A 168 23.29 -40.94 5.06
CA LYS A 168 24.70 -40.90 5.45
C LYS A 168 25.49 -41.93 4.65
N THR A 169 26.75 -41.64 4.34
CA THR A 169 27.65 -42.54 3.60
C THR A 169 27.68 -43.95 4.19
N GLY A 170 27.73 -44.07 5.53
CA GLY A 170 27.68 -45.38 6.20
C GLY A 170 26.38 -46.17 6.00
N GLU A 171 25.24 -45.49 5.81
CA GLU A 171 23.96 -46.16 5.49
C GLU A 171 23.92 -46.61 4.03
N LEU A 172 24.47 -45.79 3.12
CA LEU A 172 24.63 -46.15 1.71
C LEU A 172 25.59 -47.34 1.55
N GLU A 173 26.71 -47.36 2.28
CA GLU A 173 27.66 -48.47 2.27
C GLU A 173 27.03 -49.76 2.80
N LYS A 174 26.24 -49.70 3.88
CA LYS A 174 25.49 -50.86 4.38
C LYS A 174 24.51 -51.38 3.33
N LYS A 175 23.72 -50.50 2.70
CA LYS A 175 22.81 -50.88 1.61
C LYS A 175 23.57 -51.48 0.43
N ALA A 176 24.71 -50.90 0.04
CA ALA A 176 25.53 -51.39 -1.06
C ALA A 176 26.14 -52.78 -0.76
N LYS A 177 26.63 -53.00 0.47
CA LYS A 177 27.11 -54.32 0.90
C LYS A 177 26.00 -55.37 0.86
N LEU A 178 24.84 -55.05 1.41
CA LEU A 178 23.69 -55.95 1.45
C LEU A 178 23.20 -56.27 0.03
N LEU A 179 23.12 -55.28 -0.86
CA LEU A 179 22.82 -55.50 -2.27
C LEU A 179 23.86 -56.39 -2.96
N LYS A 180 25.15 -56.19 -2.68
CA LYS A 180 26.22 -57.02 -3.23
C LYS A 180 26.12 -58.46 -2.76
N GLU A 181 25.92 -58.68 -1.46
CA GLU A 181 25.71 -60.01 -0.87
C GLU A 181 24.52 -60.72 -1.51
N THR A 182 23.37 -60.04 -1.63
CA THR A 182 22.18 -60.61 -2.29
C THR A 182 22.41 -60.92 -3.77
N SER A 183 23.17 -60.07 -4.48
CA SER A 183 23.53 -60.32 -5.89
C SER A 183 24.46 -61.53 -6.02
N ASP A 184 25.45 -61.67 -5.15
CA ASP A 184 26.39 -62.79 -5.15
C ASP A 184 25.66 -64.11 -4.81
N GLU A 185 24.70 -64.08 -3.87
CA GLU A 185 23.83 -65.21 -3.56
C GLU A 185 22.97 -65.63 -4.76
N LEU A 186 22.31 -64.68 -5.40
CA LEU A 186 21.51 -64.94 -6.61
C LEU A 186 22.37 -65.49 -7.75
N GLN A 187 23.61 -65.02 -7.91
CA GLN A 187 24.53 -65.56 -8.91
C GLN A 187 24.93 -67.01 -8.60
N LYS A 188 25.21 -67.35 -7.33
CA LYS A 188 25.48 -68.73 -6.92
C LYS A 188 24.28 -69.63 -7.16
N GLU A 189 23.09 -69.20 -6.78
CA GLU A 189 21.85 -69.94 -7.02
C GLU A 189 21.61 -70.15 -8.53
N ASN A 190 21.86 -69.12 -9.34
CA ASN A 190 21.71 -69.21 -10.79
C ASN A 190 22.72 -70.19 -11.40
N THR A 191 23.99 -70.14 -11.00
CA THR A 191 25.01 -71.09 -11.48
C THR A 191 24.69 -72.52 -11.06
N GLN A 192 24.22 -72.74 -9.83
CA GLN A 192 23.75 -74.04 -9.36
C GLN A 192 22.58 -74.56 -10.21
N ARG A 193 21.54 -73.75 -10.43
CA ARG A 193 20.40 -74.11 -11.29
C ARG A 193 20.83 -74.44 -12.72
N ILE A 194 21.79 -73.72 -13.29
CA ILE A 194 22.33 -74.01 -14.62
C ILE A 194 22.99 -75.41 -14.65
N LEU A 195 23.73 -75.77 -13.60
CA LEU A 195 24.35 -77.09 -13.50
C LEU A 195 23.31 -78.19 -13.34
N GLU A 196 22.29 -77.99 -12.49
CA GLU A 196 21.17 -78.92 -12.33
C GLU A 196 20.43 -79.13 -13.65
N ILE A 197 20.15 -78.06 -14.42
CA ILE A 197 19.55 -78.16 -15.75
C ILE A 197 20.42 -78.98 -16.70
N LYS A 198 21.74 -78.81 -16.69
CA LYS A 198 22.66 -79.58 -17.55
C LYS A 198 22.66 -81.06 -17.18
N ALA A 199 22.75 -81.38 -15.89
CA ALA A 199 22.70 -82.76 -15.41
C ALA A 199 21.38 -83.44 -15.80
N LEU A 200 20.24 -82.77 -15.55
CA LEU A 200 18.93 -83.30 -15.94
C LEU A 200 18.82 -83.52 -17.45
N LYS A 201 19.39 -82.64 -18.29
CA LYS A 201 19.43 -82.84 -19.75
C LYS A 201 20.26 -84.06 -20.15
N GLU A 202 21.40 -84.30 -19.49
CA GLU A 202 22.25 -85.47 -19.76
C GLU A 202 21.59 -86.78 -19.32
N ASP A 203 20.92 -86.78 -18.16
CA ASP A 203 20.12 -87.91 -17.67
C ASP A 203 18.98 -88.22 -18.64
N LEU A 204 18.26 -87.19 -19.10
CA LEU A 204 17.17 -87.33 -20.07
C LEU A 204 17.67 -87.93 -21.39
N ALA A 205 18.78 -87.41 -21.93
CA ALA A 205 19.41 -87.95 -23.14
C ALA A 205 19.89 -89.40 -22.96
N SER A 206 20.37 -89.76 -21.77
CA SER A 206 20.79 -91.13 -21.46
C SER A 206 19.60 -92.09 -21.39
N LYS A 207 18.50 -91.66 -20.77
CA LYS A 207 17.23 -92.40 -20.74
C LYS A 207 16.62 -92.55 -22.13
N GLU A 208 16.66 -91.52 -22.97
CA GLU A 208 16.23 -91.62 -24.38
C GLU A 208 17.03 -92.68 -25.15
N ARG A 209 18.36 -92.75 -24.94
CA ARG A 209 19.20 -93.80 -25.56
C ARG A 209 18.86 -95.20 -25.04
N GLU A 210 18.57 -95.35 -23.75
CA GLU A 210 18.12 -96.63 -23.18
C GLU A 210 16.78 -97.07 -23.78
N ILE A 211 15.80 -96.17 -23.83
CA ILE A 211 14.49 -96.41 -24.43
C ILE A 211 14.64 -96.81 -25.90
N GLN A 212 15.48 -96.14 -26.69
CA GLN A 212 15.72 -96.51 -28.08
C GLN A 212 16.31 -97.92 -28.20
N ARG A 213 17.26 -98.30 -27.34
CA ARG A 213 17.80 -99.67 -27.34
C ARG A 213 16.72 -100.69 -27.01
N GLU A 214 15.96 -100.47 -25.94
CA GLU A 214 14.85 -101.34 -25.53
C GLU A 214 13.80 -101.46 -26.65
N GLN A 215 13.47 -100.37 -27.35
CA GLN A 215 12.59 -100.39 -28.52
C GLN A 215 13.15 -101.27 -29.63
N THR A 216 14.43 -101.12 -30.01
CA THR A 216 15.04 -101.95 -31.05
C THR A 216 15.15 -103.42 -30.66
N GLU A 217 15.35 -103.74 -29.38
CA GLU A 217 15.33 -105.12 -28.89
C GLU A 217 13.92 -105.70 -28.91
N LEU A 218 12.92 -104.90 -28.50
CA LEU A 218 11.51 -105.28 -28.57
C LEU A 218 11.09 -105.57 -30.01
N GLU A 219 11.42 -104.70 -30.97
CA GLU A 219 11.16 -104.91 -32.41
C GLU A 219 11.78 -106.22 -32.90
N LYS A 220 13.06 -106.50 -32.58
CA LYS A 220 13.71 -107.77 -32.94
C LYS A 220 13.03 -108.98 -32.32
N THR A 221 12.54 -108.88 -31.08
CA THR A 221 11.80 -109.98 -30.45
C THR A 221 10.42 -110.18 -31.09
N GLN A 222 9.76 -109.10 -31.50
CA GLN A 222 8.49 -109.14 -32.23
C GLN A 222 8.68 -109.80 -33.60
N GLU A 223 9.70 -109.41 -34.38
CA GLU A 223 10.04 -110.07 -35.66
C GLU A 223 10.27 -111.57 -35.49
N LYS A 224 11.03 -111.98 -34.47
CA LYS A 224 11.23 -113.41 -34.16
C LYS A 224 9.92 -114.12 -33.81
N GLN A 225 9.03 -113.47 -33.05
CA GLN A 225 7.72 -114.04 -32.73
C GLN A 225 6.82 -114.14 -33.96
N GLU A 226 6.90 -113.19 -34.91
CA GLU A 226 6.16 -113.27 -36.18
C GLU A 226 6.66 -114.40 -37.05
N ILE A 227 7.98 -114.61 -37.17
CA ILE A 227 8.57 -115.75 -37.89
C ILE A 227 8.10 -117.10 -37.31
N ILE A 228 7.90 -117.18 -35.99
CA ILE A 228 7.42 -118.41 -35.31
C ILE A 228 5.88 -118.55 -35.40
N LYS A 229 5.14 -117.47 -35.68
CA LYS A 229 3.67 -117.45 -35.81
C LYS A 229 3.16 -117.62 -37.25
N VAL A 230 4.03 -117.75 -38.24
CA VAL A 230 3.63 -118.17 -39.59
C VAL A 230 3.55 -119.71 -39.62
N PRO A 231 2.35 -120.31 -39.71
CA PRO A 231 2.19 -121.76 -39.86
C PRO A 231 2.66 -122.29 -41.22
#